data_AF-A0A2P2LCQ8-F1
#
_entry.id   AF-A0A2P2LCQ8-F1
#
_cell.length_a   1.000
_cell.length_b   1.000
_cell.length_c   1.000
_cell.angle_alpha   90.00
_cell.angle_beta   90.00
_cell.angle_gamma   90.00
#
_symmetry.space_group_name_H-M   'P 1'
#
loop_
_entity.id
_entity.type
_entity.pdbx_description
1 polymer ?
#
loop_
_entity_poly.entity_id
_entity_poly.type
_entity_poly.pdbx_seq_one_letter_code
_entity_poly.pdbx_strand_id
1 'polypeptide(L)'
;MAQSAKALVPAIIYVSSFIISVIMQEISWTSHHLKAYYSAGGITWAFCGSFILLLPRSMNAFMYFIAVFIGIANALMTVTAVSMQSALVGSDLNGCAFVYGSLSFLDKISCGLAMYALQSFQSTSPDVQDRLSTSHVSITRYGLSLVPGFCSLVGVAVTYSMKLHTPYTKPLREPLLE
;
A
#
# COMPACT_ATOMS: atom_id res chain seq x y z
N MET A 1 -20.44 14.37 -14.05
CA MET A 1 -19.73 13.07 -13.90
C MET A 1 -20.42 12.29 -12.81
N ALA A 2 -21.02 11.15 -13.15
CA ALA A 2 -21.92 10.39 -12.27
C ALA A 2 -21.27 10.00 -10.95
N GLN A 3 -21.94 10.26 -9.81
CA GLN A 3 -21.52 9.84 -8.47
C GLN A 3 -21.16 8.35 -8.39
N SER A 4 -21.73 7.52 -9.27
CA SER A 4 -21.43 6.09 -9.40
C SER A 4 -19.93 5.81 -9.65
N ALA A 5 -19.24 6.62 -10.46
CA ALA A 5 -17.81 6.40 -10.73
C ALA A 5 -16.90 6.65 -9.51
N LYS A 6 -17.35 7.47 -8.53
CA LYS A 6 -16.57 7.75 -7.31
C LYS A 6 -16.56 6.56 -6.35
N ALA A 7 -17.63 5.77 -6.31
CA ALA A 7 -17.71 4.56 -5.48
C ALA A 7 -17.05 3.34 -6.15
N LEU A 8 -17.08 3.31 -7.49
CA LEU A 8 -16.62 2.16 -8.26
C LEU A 8 -15.08 2.02 -8.26
N VAL A 9 -14.34 3.13 -8.22
CA VAL A 9 -12.86 3.11 -8.17
C VAL A 9 -12.34 2.44 -6.89
N PRO A 10 -12.74 2.85 -5.66
CA PRO A 10 -12.37 2.13 -4.44
C PRO A 10 -12.80 0.66 -4.47
N ALA A 11 -14.00 0.35 -4.98
CA ALA A 11 -14.49 -1.02 -5.05
C ALA A 11 -13.56 -1.91 -5.90
N ILE A 12 -13.12 -1.44 -7.08
CA ILE A 12 -12.16 -2.16 -7.92
C ILE A 12 -10.83 -2.35 -7.20
N ILE A 13 -10.31 -1.32 -6.54
CA ILE A 13 -9.05 -1.40 -5.78
C ILE A 13 -9.15 -2.48 -4.71
N TYR A 14 -10.24 -2.53 -3.94
CA TYR A 14 -10.43 -3.54 -2.90
C TYR A 14 -10.58 -4.96 -3.46
N VAL A 15 -11.39 -5.15 -4.49
CA VAL A 15 -11.61 -6.49 -5.09
C VAL A 15 -10.32 -7.01 -5.71
N SER A 16 -9.61 -6.19 -6.50
CA SER A 16 -8.33 -6.58 -7.09
C SER A 16 -7.26 -6.84 -6.04
N SER A 17 -7.17 -6.01 -4.99
CA SER A 17 -6.26 -6.24 -3.87
C SER A 17 -6.55 -7.59 -3.18
N PHE A 18 -7.83 -7.88 -2.93
CA PHE A 18 -8.23 -9.12 -2.26
C PHE A 18 -7.84 -10.36 -3.06
N ILE A 19 -8.11 -10.38 -4.37
CA ILE A 19 -7.75 -11.51 -5.25
C ILE A 19 -6.24 -11.74 -5.24
N ILE A 20 -5.43 -10.68 -5.36
CA ILE A 20 -3.97 -10.78 -5.35
C ILE A 20 -3.45 -11.25 -4.00
N SER A 21 -4.04 -10.79 -2.89
CA SER A 21 -3.67 -11.25 -1.55
C SER A 21 -3.87 -12.75 -1.38
N VAL A 22 -5.00 -13.29 -1.85
CA VAL A 22 -5.26 -14.75 -1.83
C VAL A 22 -4.23 -15.50 -2.67
N ILE A 23 -3.94 -15.03 -3.88
CA ILE A 23 -2.93 -15.67 -4.76
C ILE A 23 -1.54 -15.65 -4.11
N MET A 24 -1.14 -14.54 -3.49
CA MET A 24 0.15 -14.43 -2.81
C MET A 24 0.25 -15.37 -1.59
N GLN A 25 -0.87 -15.66 -0.94
CA GLN A 25 -0.87 -16.52 0.24
C GLN A 25 -0.54 -17.98 -0.10
N GLU A 26 -0.88 -18.43 -1.31
CA GLU A 26 -0.57 -19.78 -1.84
C GLU A 26 0.90 -19.93 -2.29
N ILE A 27 1.63 -18.84 -2.44
CA ILE A 27 3.02 -18.87 -2.91
C ILE A 27 3.96 -19.21 -1.76
N SER A 28 4.90 -20.13 -2.00
CA SER A 28 5.95 -20.47 -1.04
C SER A 28 6.88 -19.28 -0.78
N TRP A 29 6.83 -18.72 0.41
CA TRP A 29 7.62 -17.56 0.81
C TRP A 29 9.08 -17.93 1.08
N THR A 30 9.97 -17.52 0.18
CA THR A 30 11.42 -17.57 0.40
C THR A 30 11.95 -16.14 0.60
N SER A 31 12.94 -15.92 1.47
CA SER A 31 13.45 -14.57 1.80
C SER A 31 13.86 -13.72 0.59
N HIS A 32 14.39 -14.35 -0.47
CA HIS A 32 14.71 -13.64 -1.72
C HIS A 32 13.44 -13.20 -2.45
N HIS A 33 12.48 -14.10 -2.60
CA HIS A 33 11.19 -13.82 -3.23
C HIS A 33 10.42 -12.73 -2.46
N LEU A 34 10.51 -12.71 -1.14
CA LEU A 34 9.95 -11.65 -0.29
C LEU A 34 10.45 -10.26 -0.71
N LYS A 35 11.77 -10.10 -0.83
CA LYS A 35 12.37 -8.82 -1.25
C LYS A 35 11.98 -8.46 -2.69
N ALA A 36 11.97 -9.45 -3.57
CA ALA A 36 11.59 -9.27 -4.97
C ALA A 36 10.12 -8.80 -5.10
N TYR A 37 9.17 -9.46 -4.45
CA TYR A 37 7.75 -9.09 -4.50
C TYR A 37 7.47 -7.73 -3.86
N TYR A 38 8.15 -7.39 -2.76
CA TYR A 38 8.02 -6.06 -2.16
C TYR A 38 8.53 -4.96 -3.11
N SER A 39 9.70 -5.18 -3.73
CA SER A 39 10.27 -4.25 -4.70
C SER A 39 9.41 -4.13 -5.97
N ALA A 40 8.83 -5.24 -6.44
CA ALA A 40 7.93 -5.25 -7.59
C ALA A 40 6.64 -4.46 -7.30
N GLY A 41 6.07 -4.63 -6.10
CA GLY A 41 4.94 -3.82 -5.64
C GLY A 41 5.28 -2.33 -5.61
N GLY A 42 6.45 -1.96 -5.08
CA GLY A 42 6.88 -0.57 -5.02
C GLY A 42 7.15 0.07 -6.39
N ILE A 43 7.78 -0.66 -7.32
CA ILE A 43 7.98 -0.20 -8.70
C ILE A 43 6.64 -0.02 -9.42
N THR A 44 5.73 -0.99 -9.27
CA THR A 44 4.38 -0.92 -9.87
C THR A 44 3.62 0.29 -9.34
N TRP A 45 3.79 0.61 -8.06
CA TRP A 45 3.15 1.76 -7.45
C TRP A 45 3.76 3.10 -7.85
N ALA A 46 5.09 3.17 -7.98
CA ALA A 46 5.77 4.35 -8.51
C ALA A 46 5.38 4.61 -9.98
N PHE A 47 5.29 3.55 -10.79
CA PHE A 47 4.81 3.63 -12.17
C PHE A 47 3.35 4.13 -12.22
N CYS A 48 2.49 3.58 -11.37
CA CYS A 48 1.11 4.03 -11.24
C CYS A 48 1.01 5.49 -10.79
N GLY A 49 1.82 5.92 -9.83
CA GLY A 49 1.91 7.30 -9.36
C GLY A 49 2.30 8.25 -10.49
N SER A 50 3.32 7.91 -11.26
CA SER A 50 3.75 8.67 -12.44
C SER A 50 2.64 8.76 -13.51
N PHE A 51 1.93 7.65 -13.76
CA PHE A 51 0.84 7.61 -14.73
C PHE A 51 -0.36 8.47 -14.29
N ILE A 52 -0.66 8.55 -12.99
CA ILE A 52 -1.70 9.44 -12.44
C ILE A 52 -1.35 10.93 -12.65
N LEU A 53 -0.06 11.27 -12.62
CA LEU A 53 0.43 12.63 -12.88
C LEU A 53 0.38 13.00 -14.37
N LEU A 54 0.65 12.02 -15.24
CA LEU A 54 0.68 12.21 -16.69
C LEU A 54 -0.70 12.14 -17.36
N LEU A 55 -1.75 11.67 -16.68
CA LEU A 55 -3.04 11.38 -17.33
C LEU A 55 -3.90 12.64 -17.58
N PRO A 56 -4.13 13.04 -18.85
CA PRO A 56 -5.10 14.08 -19.18
C PRO A 56 -6.56 13.61 -18.99
N ARG A 57 -7.45 14.57 -18.74
CA ARG A 57 -8.85 14.39 -18.31
C ARG A 57 -9.78 13.66 -19.30
N SER A 58 -9.30 13.25 -20.48
CA SER A 58 -10.14 12.78 -21.59
C SER A 58 -10.40 11.27 -21.63
N MET A 59 -9.67 10.42 -20.89
CA MET A 59 -9.80 8.96 -21.02
C MET A 59 -10.24 8.26 -19.73
N ASN A 60 -11.55 8.25 -19.48
CA ASN A 60 -12.16 7.61 -18.31
C ASN A 60 -11.86 6.11 -18.19
N ALA A 61 -11.64 5.41 -19.31
CA ALA A 61 -11.32 3.97 -19.32
C ALA A 61 -9.99 3.66 -18.62
N PHE A 62 -8.98 4.52 -18.78
CA PHE A 62 -7.66 4.30 -18.16
C PHE A 62 -7.71 4.40 -16.63
N MET A 63 -8.67 5.14 -16.06
CA MET A 63 -8.82 5.22 -14.61
C MET A 63 -9.17 3.86 -13.98
N TYR A 64 -9.94 3.03 -14.68
CA TYR A 64 -10.28 1.68 -14.20
C TYR A 64 -9.08 0.74 -14.30
N PHE A 65 -8.30 0.80 -15.37
CA PHE A 65 -7.06 0.04 -15.49
C PHE A 65 -6.07 0.42 -14.38
N ILE A 66 -5.86 1.72 -14.16
CA ILE A 66 -4.99 2.24 -13.10
C ILE A 66 -5.47 1.76 -11.72
N ALA A 67 -6.78 1.78 -11.45
CA ALA A 67 -7.35 1.30 -10.18
C ALA A 67 -7.00 -0.18 -9.90
N VAL A 68 -7.00 -1.03 -10.94
CA VAL A 68 -6.56 -2.43 -10.80
C VAL A 68 -5.08 -2.51 -10.44
N PHE A 69 -4.21 -1.75 -11.12
CA PHE A 69 -2.77 -1.74 -10.82
C PHE A 69 -2.46 -1.21 -9.40
N ILE A 70 -3.20 -0.20 -8.93
CA ILE A 70 -3.11 0.28 -7.55
C ILE A 70 -3.45 -0.83 -6.57
N GLY A 71 -4.54 -1.58 -6.84
CA GLY A 71 -4.94 -2.69 -5.99
C GLY A 71 -3.90 -3.81 -5.94
N ILE A 72 -3.36 -4.18 -7.11
CA ILE A 72 -2.26 -5.18 -7.19
C ILE A 72 -1.05 -4.70 -6.39
N ALA A 73 -0.59 -3.47 -6.60
CA ALA A 73 0.58 -2.93 -5.91
C ALA A 73 0.38 -2.85 -4.39
N ASN A 74 -0.81 -2.42 -3.95
CA ASN A 74 -1.19 -2.35 -2.54
C ASN A 74 -1.16 -3.74 -1.89
N ALA A 75 -1.79 -4.74 -2.51
CA ALA A 75 -1.78 -6.11 -2.01
C ALA A 75 -0.36 -6.70 -1.92
N LEU A 76 0.45 -6.52 -2.97
CA LEU A 76 1.84 -6.97 -2.98
C LEU A 76 2.63 -6.37 -1.81
N MET A 77 2.52 -5.05 -1.59
CA MET A 77 3.24 -4.38 -0.52
C MET A 77 2.74 -4.78 0.87
N THR A 78 1.42 -4.85 1.10
CA THR A 78 0.86 -5.16 2.42
C THR A 78 1.14 -6.61 2.82
N VAL A 79 0.86 -7.58 1.95
CA VAL A 79 1.09 -9.00 2.27
C VAL A 79 2.58 -9.25 2.52
N THR A 80 3.42 -8.67 1.67
CA THR A 80 4.87 -8.82 1.83
C THR A 80 5.41 -8.09 3.06
N ALA A 81 4.87 -6.91 3.42
CA ALA A 81 5.24 -6.23 4.67
C ALA A 81 4.89 -7.05 5.92
N VAL A 82 3.69 -7.63 5.97
CA VAL A 82 3.26 -8.49 7.08
C VAL A 82 4.14 -9.75 7.18
N SER A 83 4.49 -10.34 6.04
CA SER A 83 5.41 -11.49 6.02
C SER A 83 6.81 -11.11 6.53
N MET A 84 7.35 -9.94 6.16
CA MET A 84 8.61 -9.41 6.67
C MET A 84 8.54 -9.15 8.18
N GLN A 85 7.44 -8.59 8.67
CA GLN A 85 7.20 -8.37 10.09
C GLN A 85 7.25 -9.70 10.86
N SER A 86 6.56 -10.75 10.37
CA SER A 86 6.58 -12.07 10.99
C SER A 86 7.97 -12.71 10.99
N ALA A 87 8.72 -12.56 9.89
CA ALA A 87 10.09 -13.06 9.80
C ALA A 87 11.05 -12.34 10.76
N LEU A 88 10.81 -11.06 11.06
CA LEU A 88 11.63 -10.26 11.97
C LEU A 88 11.37 -10.54 13.44
N VAL A 89 10.11 -10.74 13.80
CA VAL A 89 9.74 -11.15 15.17
C VAL A 89 10.31 -12.55 15.46
N GLY A 90 10.39 -13.40 14.44
CA GLY A 90 11.03 -14.70 14.55
C GLY A 90 10.30 -15.63 15.51
N SER A 91 11.03 -16.54 16.17
CA SER A 91 10.48 -17.52 17.11
C SER A 91 10.28 -17.00 18.53
N ASP A 92 10.77 -15.78 18.83
CA ASP A 92 10.71 -15.23 20.18
C ASP A 92 9.33 -14.62 20.43
N LEU A 93 8.45 -15.42 21.05
CA LEU A 93 7.07 -15.01 21.37
C LEU A 93 7.00 -14.04 22.56
N ASN A 94 8.09 -13.88 23.31
CA ASN A 94 8.17 -12.95 24.43
C ASN A 94 8.12 -11.50 23.93
N GLY A 95 6.98 -10.84 24.11
CA GLY A 95 6.77 -9.45 23.69
C GLY A 95 6.30 -9.29 22.24
N CYS A 96 6.02 -10.38 21.50
CA CYS A 96 5.52 -10.29 20.13
C CYS A 96 4.20 -9.51 20.05
N ALA A 97 3.28 -9.73 21.00
CA ALA A 97 2.01 -9.00 21.07
C ALA A 97 2.20 -7.48 21.22
N PHE A 98 3.22 -7.05 21.96
CA PHE A 98 3.56 -5.64 22.11
C PHE A 98 4.15 -5.06 20.81
N VAL A 99 5.00 -5.81 20.11
CA VAL A 99 5.56 -5.39 18.81
C VAL A 99 4.47 -5.26 17.75
N TYR A 100 3.61 -6.28 17.60
CA TYR A 100 2.48 -6.22 16.67
C TYR A 100 1.47 -5.11 17.04
N GLY A 101 1.24 -4.91 18.34
CA GLY A 101 0.37 -3.85 18.84
C GLY A 101 0.90 -2.44 18.56
N SER A 102 2.18 -2.19 18.86
CA SER A 102 2.83 -0.90 18.62
C SER A 102 2.93 -0.56 17.12
N LEU A 103 3.21 -1.56 16.27
CA LEU A 103 3.23 -1.38 14.82
C LEU A 103 1.85 -1.03 14.27
N SER A 104 0.80 -1.72 14.74
CA SER A 104 -0.59 -1.42 14.35
C SER A 104 -1.07 -0.06 14.86
N PHE A 105 -0.62 0.35 16.05
CA PHE A 105 -0.92 1.68 16.59
C PHE A 105 -0.26 2.77 15.74
N LEU A 106 1.01 2.60 15.39
CA LEU A 106 1.74 3.55 14.55
C LEU A 106 1.11 3.66 13.15
N ASP A 107 0.69 2.55 12.55
CA ASP A 107 -0.03 2.54 11.27
C ASP A 107 -1.32 3.37 11.32
N LYS A 108 -2.15 3.17 12.34
CA LYS A 108 -3.40 3.93 12.51
C LYS A 108 -3.15 5.43 12.74
N ILE A 109 -2.17 5.79 13.57
CA ILE A 109 -1.81 7.18 13.83
C ILE A 109 -1.25 7.85 12.56
N SER A 110 -0.38 7.16 11.82
CA SER A 110 0.18 7.64 10.56
C SER A 110 -0.91 7.88 9.51
N CYS A 111 -1.83 6.91 9.35
CA CYS A 111 -2.97 7.03 8.45
C CYS A 111 -3.89 8.19 8.84
N GLY A 112 -4.18 8.34 10.14
CA GLY A 112 -4.97 9.44 10.68
C GLY A 112 -4.33 10.81 10.43
N LEU A 113 -3.01 10.93 10.63
CA LEU A 113 -2.26 12.17 10.38
C LEU A 113 -2.23 12.52 8.89
N ALA A 114 -2.06 11.53 8.01
CA ALA A 114 -2.12 11.72 6.56
C ALA A 114 -3.51 12.20 6.13
N MET A 115 -4.58 11.58 6.65
CA MET A 115 -5.96 12.00 6.40
C MET A 115 -6.25 13.40 6.91
N TYR A 116 -5.75 13.75 8.10
CA TYR A 116 -5.88 15.09 8.67
C TYR A 116 -5.18 16.14 7.81
N ALA A 117 -3.94 15.86 7.36
CA ALA A 117 -3.21 16.75 6.46
C ALA A 117 -3.98 16.96 5.15
N LEU A 118 -4.45 15.89 4.51
CA LEU A 118 -5.26 15.97 3.28
C LEU A 118 -6.53 16.80 3.48
N GLN A 119 -7.26 16.60 4.59
CA GLN A 119 -8.46 17.38 4.91
C GLN A 119 -8.14 18.84 5.22
N SER A 120 -7.03 19.12 5.90
CA SER A 120 -6.59 20.49 6.21
C SER A 120 -6.32 21.29 4.94
N PHE A 121 -5.61 20.69 3.96
CA PHE A 121 -5.39 21.32 2.65
C PHE A 121 -6.69 21.56 1.88
N GLN A 122 -7.72 20.74 2.10
CA GLN A 122 -9.04 20.93 1.48
C GLN A 122 -9.83 22.07 2.14
N SER A 123 -9.77 22.22 3.46
CA SER A 123 -10.55 23.22 4.22
C SER A 123 -10.05 24.65 4.07
N THR A 124 -8.78 24.88 3.71
CA THR A 124 -8.21 26.23 3.52
C THR A 124 -8.70 26.93 2.23
N SER A 125 -9.50 26.29 1.36
CA SER A 125 -9.94 26.86 0.08
C SER A 125 -11.47 26.87 -0.13
N PRO A 126 -12.27 27.59 0.68
CA PRO A 126 -13.73 27.63 0.52
C PRO A 126 -14.27 28.65 -0.50
N ASP A 127 -13.48 29.61 -1.02
CA ASP A 127 -14.05 30.78 -1.75
C ASP A 127 -14.04 30.72 -3.30
N VAL A 128 -13.60 29.60 -3.92
CA VAL A 128 -13.51 29.50 -5.39
C VAL A 128 -14.08 28.17 -5.91
N GLN A 129 -15.29 27.83 -5.47
CA GLN A 129 -15.95 26.56 -5.77
C GLN A 129 -16.29 26.37 -7.28
N ASP A 130 -16.35 27.43 -8.09
CA ASP A 130 -16.90 27.36 -9.45
C ASP A 130 -15.84 27.36 -10.59
N ARG A 131 -14.61 27.85 -10.35
CA ARG A 131 -13.53 27.90 -11.37
C ARG A 131 -12.52 26.75 -11.27
N LEU A 132 -12.59 25.94 -10.21
CA LEU A 132 -11.46 25.12 -9.73
C LEU A 132 -11.66 23.60 -9.89
N SER A 133 -12.63 23.14 -10.69
CA SER A 133 -12.85 21.71 -10.98
C SER A 133 -11.69 21.01 -11.73
N THR A 134 -10.76 21.77 -12.29
CA THR A 134 -9.56 21.28 -13.00
C THR A 134 -8.29 21.37 -12.16
N SER A 135 -8.15 22.37 -11.27
CA SER A 135 -6.96 22.53 -10.41
C SER A 135 -7.08 21.81 -9.05
N HIS A 136 -8.29 21.64 -8.50
CA HIS A 136 -8.49 20.85 -7.27
C HIS A 136 -8.13 19.37 -7.44
N VAL A 137 -8.39 18.83 -8.62
CA VAL A 137 -8.03 17.44 -8.95
C VAL A 137 -6.50 17.28 -8.98
N SER A 138 -5.75 18.34 -9.31
CA SER A 138 -4.30 18.34 -9.34
C SER A 138 -3.71 18.15 -7.94
N ILE A 139 -4.00 19.03 -6.98
CA ILE A 139 -3.36 19.02 -5.65
C ILE A 139 -3.72 17.75 -4.87
N THR A 140 -4.99 17.32 -4.89
CA THR A 140 -5.39 16.08 -4.23
C THR A 140 -4.77 14.86 -4.91
N ARG A 141 -4.61 14.84 -6.26
CA ARG A 141 -3.89 13.76 -6.95
C ARG A 141 -2.39 13.78 -6.67
N TYR A 142 -1.75 14.94 -6.61
CA TYR A 142 -0.35 15.08 -6.23
C TYR A 142 -0.14 14.59 -4.80
N GLY A 143 -1.00 14.98 -3.85
CA GLY A 143 -0.97 14.46 -2.48
C GLY A 143 -1.19 12.95 -2.41
N LEU A 144 -2.20 12.42 -3.11
CA LEU A 144 -2.51 10.98 -3.13
C LEU A 144 -1.49 10.13 -3.92
N SER A 145 -0.60 10.71 -4.71
CA SER A 145 0.40 9.96 -5.49
C SER A 145 1.81 10.15 -4.95
N LEU A 146 2.16 11.35 -4.48
CA LEU A 146 3.47 11.66 -3.91
C LEU A 146 3.64 11.11 -2.50
N VAL A 147 2.64 11.34 -1.61
CA VAL A 147 2.74 10.85 -0.22
C VAL A 147 2.88 9.35 -0.21
N PRO A 148 2.04 8.61 -0.96
CA PRO A 148 2.20 7.20 -1.02
C PRO A 148 3.52 6.91 -1.77
N GLY A 149 3.73 7.35 -3.03
CA GLY A 149 4.93 7.05 -3.81
C GLY A 149 6.27 7.21 -3.07
N PHE A 150 6.41 8.28 -2.28
CA PHE A 150 7.55 8.51 -1.41
C PHE A 150 7.68 7.44 -0.31
N CYS A 151 6.58 7.12 0.36
CA CYS A 151 6.51 6.05 1.37
C CYS A 151 6.94 4.68 0.83
N SER A 152 6.57 4.31 -0.41
CA SER A 152 7.05 3.05 -1.00
C SER A 152 8.52 3.10 -1.34
N LEU A 153 9.03 4.23 -1.85
CA LEU A 153 10.44 4.35 -2.17
C LEU A 153 11.29 4.21 -0.89
N VAL A 154 10.88 4.86 0.20
CA VAL A 154 11.47 4.68 1.53
C VAL A 154 11.35 3.23 1.99
N GLY A 155 10.17 2.61 1.85
CA GLY A 155 9.94 1.20 2.18
C GLY A 155 10.89 0.27 1.44
N VAL A 156 11.05 0.43 0.12
CA VAL A 156 11.93 -0.39 -0.71
C VAL A 156 13.39 -0.18 -0.32
N ALA A 157 13.80 1.06 -0.04
CA ALA A 157 15.16 1.36 0.43
C ALA A 157 15.45 0.70 1.79
N VAL A 158 14.48 0.72 2.70
CA VAL A 158 14.56 0.04 4.01
C VAL A 158 14.65 -1.47 3.82
N THR A 159 13.78 -2.06 2.99
CA THR A 159 13.78 -3.51 2.68
C THR A 159 15.11 -3.95 2.05
N TYR A 160 15.72 -3.12 1.22
CA TYR A 160 17.04 -3.38 0.64
C TYR A 160 18.14 -3.38 1.70
N SER A 161 18.08 -2.44 2.64
CA SER A 161 19.01 -2.31 3.77
C SER A 161 18.83 -3.44 4.81
N MET A 162 17.65 -4.06 4.84
CA MET A 162 17.32 -5.12 5.78
C MET A 162 18.03 -6.43 5.43
N LYS A 163 18.87 -6.94 6.34
CA LYS A 163 19.37 -8.31 6.26
C LYS A 163 18.29 -9.26 6.77
N LEU A 164 17.38 -9.66 5.89
CA LEU A 164 16.49 -10.79 6.17
C LEU A 164 17.35 -12.05 6.26
N HIS A 165 17.61 -12.51 7.48
CA HIS A 165 18.23 -13.81 7.70
C HIS A 165 17.33 -14.88 7.07
N THR A 166 17.93 -15.81 6.34
CA THR A 166 17.26 -17.00 5.83
C THR A 166 16.61 -17.75 7.00
N PRO A 167 15.28 -17.92 7.04
CA PRO A 167 14.70 -18.90 7.92
C PRO A 167 15.19 -20.27 7.41
N TYR A 168 16.14 -20.83 8.15
CA TYR A 168 16.46 -22.24 8.06
C TYR A 168 15.14 -22.99 8.18
N THR A 169 14.87 -23.85 7.21
CA THR A 169 13.70 -24.71 7.14
C THR A 169 13.71 -25.62 8.37
N LYS A 170 13.23 -25.16 9.52
CA LYS A 170 12.85 -26.05 10.60
C LYS A 170 11.43 -26.48 10.28
N PRO A 171 11.20 -27.73 9.82
CA PRO A 171 9.85 -28.23 9.69
C PRO A 171 9.18 -28.08 11.05
N LEU A 172 8.02 -27.44 11.09
CA LEU A 172 7.12 -27.38 12.24
C LEU A 172 6.90 -28.82 12.72
N ARG A 173 7.59 -29.19 13.80
CA ARG A 173 7.53 -30.52 14.41
C ARG A 173 7.08 -30.47 15.86
N GLU A 174 6.30 -29.47 16.24
CA GLU A 174 5.62 -29.45 17.53
C GLU A 174 4.15 -29.12 17.32
N PRO A 175 3.23 -30.03 17.71
CA PRO A 175 1.80 -29.81 17.60
C PRO A 175 1.36 -28.72 18.58
N LEU A 176 0.48 -27.83 18.10
CA LEU A 176 -0.11 -26.69 18.81
C LEU A 176 -1.14 -27.10 19.90
N LEU A 177 -0.84 -28.11 20.71
CA LEU A 177 -1.69 -28.56 21.81
C LEU A 177 -0.83 -29.22 22.91
N GLU A 178 -0.40 -28.41 23.86
CA GLU A 178 -0.29 -28.77 25.29
C GLU A 178 -0.82 -27.60 26.13
#